data_AF-I3CKZ2-F1
#
_entry.id   AF-I3CKZ2-F1
#
_cell.length_a   1.000
_cell.length_b   1.000
_cell.length_c   1.000
_cell.angle_alpha   90.00
_cell.angle_beta   90.00
_cell.angle_gamma   90.00
#
_symmetry.space_group_name_H-M   'P 1'
#
loop_
_entity.id
_entity.type
_entity.pdbx_description
1 polymer ?
#
loop_
_entity_poly.entity_id
_entity_poly.type
_entity_poly.pdbx_seq_one_letter_code
_entity_poly.pdbx_strand_id
1 'polypeptide(L)'
;MHDLPREKLTELLQRYGTTLCHNAKRLESLLRDACAGEYQREIFVLTHALKQGIAREVFHPKLDTPSQILTTRLAQRLHDNLGFDKNLALWAVQSWLTVSNSFPPHQRFIPERPKHLPVLFQSLQSHPTPTSTQLPEESLTTQFMTLPDNSRYQGELHDGKPHGNGIQIYPDGYQYEGMFYQGQRQGNGKEDTQTGEHYEGEFYANQRHGKGMLTLANGDSYSGEFTHGHFNESTGTAVLHFLDGKCYEGETREHQPHGQGKLSYPNGESYEGEFWEGAYHGWGVLHQHNGNYYEGEFRDNKRHGYGTLIYANGSRYQGHFRHGNYNGQGTLQFANGSQYDGNFKDGKFNGYGVFISINGKQQKGIWQNNQLLESKLDETIALKNKVSKFSDGTEKI
;
A
#
# COMPACT_ATOMS: atom_id res chain seq x y z
N MET A 1 2.85 28.91 0.71
CA MET A 1 3.14 27.88 -0.29
C MET A 1 4.16 28.46 -1.24
N HIS A 2 5.25 27.75 -1.48
CA HIS A 2 6.28 28.22 -2.41
C HIS A 2 5.87 27.97 -3.86
N ASP A 3 6.23 28.86 -4.78
CA ASP A 3 5.87 28.72 -6.20
C ASP A 3 6.84 27.83 -6.99
N LEU A 4 8.06 27.60 -6.49
CA LEU A 4 9.06 26.77 -7.17
C LEU A 4 8.55 25.36 -7.55
N PRO A 5 7.83 24.60 -6.69
CA PRO A 5 7.25 23.31 -7.07
C PRO A 5 6.21 23.41 -8.20
N ARG A 6 5.45 24.51 -8.26
CA ARG A 6 4.47 24.78 -9.32
C ARG A 6 5.18 25.10 -10.66
N GLU A 7 6.26 25.85 -10.60
CA GLU A 7 7.11 26.14 -11.77
C GLU A 7 7.75 24.85 -12.31
N LYS A 8 8.35 24.03 -11.44
CA LYS A 8 8.95 22.74 -11.83
C LYS A 8 7.95 21.74 -12.36
N LEU A 9 6.72 21.71 -11.83
CA LEU A 9 5.63 20.92 -12.41
C LEU A 9 5.35 21.31 -13.87
N THR A 10 5.34 22.61 -14.17
CA THR A 10 5.09 23.12 -15.52
C THR A 10 6.23 22.75 -16.47
N GLU A 11 7.48 22.95 -16.06
CA GLU A 11 8.67 22.59 -16.85
C GLU A 11 8.72 21.08 -17.17
N LEU A 12 8.44 20.22 -16.18
CA LEU A 12 8.45 18.77 -16.35
C LEU A 12 7.40 18.30 -17.36
N LEU A 13 6.20 18.87 -17.31
CA LEU A 13 5.13 18.51 -18.24
C LEU A 13 5.38 19.05 -19.65
N GLN A 14 6.06 20.18 -19.80
CA GLN A 14 6.52 20.66 -21.10
C GLN A 14 7.60 19.75 -21.70
N ARG A 15 8.49 19.21 -20.85
CA ARG A 15 9.61 18.36 -21.29
C ARG A 15 9.21 16.92 -21.60
N TYR A 16 8.34 16.32 -20.80
CA TYR A 16 8.00 14.89 -20.88
C TYR A 16 6.57 14.63 -21.34
N GLY A 17 5.79 15.68 -21.59
CA GLY A 17 4.40 15.59 -22.03
C GLY A 17 3.42 15.22 -20.92
N THR A 18 2.13 15.27 -21.26
CA THR A 18 1.02 14.97 -20.34
C THR A 18 0.90 13.48 -19.98
N THR A 19 1.70 12.60 -20.60
CA THR A 19 1.79 11.18 -20.21
C THR A 19 2.26 10.98 -18.77
N LEU A 20 3.06 11.92 -18.23
CA LEU A 20 3.43 11.92 -16.80
C LEU A 20 2.23 11.97 -15.85
N CYS A 21 1.09 12.49 -16.31
CA CYS A 21 -0.14 12.52 -15.52
C CYS A 21 -0.75 11.13 -15.28
N HIS A 22 -0.27 10.07 -15.94
CA HIS A 22 -0.70 8.68 -15.71
C HIS A 22 0.18 7.95 -14.68
N ASN A 23 1.29 8.56 -14.26
CA ASN A 23 2.25 7.93 -13.37
C ASN A 23 2.68 8.92 -12.28
N ALA A 24 1.85 9.02 -11.23
CA ALA A 24 2.08 9.93 -10.12
C ALA A 24 3.39 9.64 -9.37
N LYS A 25 3.83 8.37 -9.28
CA LYS A 25 5.13 8.01 -8.68
C LYS A 25 6.29 8.57 -9.50
N ARG A 26 6.22 8.47 -10.83
CA ARG A 26 7.23 9.05 -11.73
C ARG A 26 7.24 10.58 -11.66
N LEU A 27 6.07 11.22 -11.61
CA LEU A 27 5.98 12.67 -11.45
C LEU A 27 6.53 13.12 -10.08
N GLU A 28 6.21 12.41 -9.01
CA GLU A 28 6.71 12.69 -7.66
C GLU A 28 8.24 12.60 -7.60
N SER A 29 8.83 11.53 -8.14
CA SER A 29 10.29 11.37 -8.20
C SER A 29 10.94 12.54 -8.94
N LEU A 30 10.41 12.90 -10.12
CA LEU A 30 10.97 14.00 -10.93
C LEU A 30 10.82 15.37 -10.25
N LEU A 31 9.72 15.61 -9.54
CA LEU A 31 9.52 16.82 -8.76
C LEU A 31 10.46 16.89 -7.56
N ARG A 32 10.65 15.78 -6.84
CA ARG A 32 11.63 15.69 -5.75
C ARG A 32 13.04 15.97 -6.25
N ASP A 33 13.43 15.38 -7.38
CA ASP A 33 14.73 15.62 -7.98
C ASP A 33 14.87 17.08 -8.44
N ALA A 34 13.86 17.64 -9.12
CA ALA A 34 13.87 19.02 -9.62
C ALA A 34 13.85 20.08 -8.52
N CYS A 35 13.30 19.76 -7.35
CA CYS A 35 13.28 20.60 -6.16
C CYS A 35 14.40 20.25 -5.16
N ALA A 36 15.39 19.44 -5.56
CA ALA A 36 16.52 19.03 -4.72
C ALA A 36 16.10 18.39 -3.37
N GLY A 37 14.96 17.71 -3.33
CA GLY A 37 14.39 17.09 -2.14
C GLY A 37 13.65 18.04 -1.19
N GLU A 38 13.62 19.34 -1.50
CA GLU A 38 12.89 20.36 -0.73
C GLU A 38 11.39 20.42 -1.10
N TYR A 39 10.60 21.19 -0.34
CA TYR A 39 9.16 21.42 -0.59
C TYR A 39 8.30 20.14 -0.60
N GLN A 40 8.61 19.21 0.31
CA GLN A 40 7.93 17.92 0.42
C GLN A 40 6.41 18.05 0.53
N ARG A 41 5.93 19.07 1.25
CA ARG A 41 4.49 19.34 1.42
C ARG A 41 3.85 19.73 0.09
N GLU A 42 4.43 20.66 -0.65
CA GLU A 42 3.93 21.10 -1.95
C GLU A 42 3.95 19.97 -2.98
N ILE A 43 5.05 19.20 -3.04
CA ILE A 43 5.16 18.06 -3.97
C ILE A 43 4.14 16.98 -3.63
N PHE A 44 3.96 16.67 -2.34
CA PHE A 44 2.93 15.76 -1.87
C PHE A 44 1.53 16.21 -2.31
N VAL A 45 1.23 17.49 -2.14
CA VAL A 45 -0.07 18.07 -2.50
C VAL A 45 -0.30 18.03 -4.02
N LEU A 46 0.71 18.34 -4.84
CA LEU A 46 0.60 18.30 -6.30
C LEU A 46 0.40 16.88 -6.83
N THR A 47 1.15 15.92 -6.30
CA THR A 47 1.12 14.51 -6.71
C THR A 47 -0.15 13.81 -6.24
N HIS A 48 -0.68 14.14 -5.07
CA HIS A 48 -1.96 13.63 -4.61
C HIS A 48 -3.13 14.29 -5.34
N ALA A 49 -3.04 15.59 -5.67
CA ALA A 49 -4.00 16.21 -6.58
C ALA A 49 -4.05 15.49 -7.93
N LEU A 50 -2.91 15.03 -8.45
CA LEU A 50 -2.89 14.19 -9.66
C LEU A 50 -3.60 12.85 -9.46
N LYS A 51 -3.30 12.12 -8.37
CA LYS A 51 -3.95 10.83 -8.05
C LYS A 51 -5.48 10.98 -7.91
N GLN A 52 -5.94 12.14 -7.42
CA GLN A 52 -7.36 12.50 -7.33
C GLN A 52 -7.98 12.95 -8.67
N GLY A 53 -7.29 12.76 -9.79
CA GLY A 53 -7.80 13.05 -11.13
C GLY A 53 -7.98 14.53 -11.44
N ILE A 54 -7.38 15.46 -10.66
CA ILE A 54 -7.53 16.91 -10.85
C ILE A 54 -7.01 17.34 -12.22
N ALA A 55 -5.85 16.83 -12.64
CA ALA A 55 -5.28 17.13 -13.95
C ALA A 55 -6.27 16.78 -15.08
N ARG A 56 -6.86 15.58 -15.05
CA ARG A 56 -7.82 15.12 -16.07
C ARG A 56 -8.99 16.09 -16.25
N GLU A 57 -9.56 16.61 -15.16
CA GLU A 57 -10.71 17.52 -15.22
C GLU A 57 -10.34 18.96 -15.56
N VAL A 58 -9.11 19.37 -15.25
CA VAL A 58 -8.59 20.69 -15.59
C VAL A 58 -8.19 20.79 -17.07
N PHE A 59 -7.71 19.69 -17.66
CA PHE A 59 -7.43 19.62 -19.09
C PHE A 59 -8.69 19.35 -19.94
N HIS A 60 -9.74 18.74 -19.35
CA HIS A 60 -11.05 18.52 -19.98
C HIS A 60 -12.21 18.92 -19.06
N PRO A 61 -12.47 20.22 -18.90
CA PRO A 61 -13.68 20.65 -18.22
C PRO A 61 -14.91 20.13 -18.98
N LYS A 62 -15.91 19.63 -18.25
CA LYS A 62 -17.23 19.34 -18.83
C LYS A 62 -17.81 20.66 -19.38
N LEU A 63 -18.41 20.60 -20.58
CA LEU A 63 -18.86 21.76 -21.37
C LEU A 63 -19.39 22.93 -20.50
N ASP A 64 -18.86 24.12 -20.76
CA ASP A 64 -19.26 25.44 -20.23
C ASP A 64 -19.27 25.64 -18.71
N THR A 65 -18.46 24.88 -17.95
CA THR A 65 -18.28 25.18 -16.52
C THR A 65 -17.37 26.41 -16.33
N PRO A 66 -17.83 27.50 -15.69
CA PRO A 66 -16.97 28.65 -15.39
C PRO A 66 -15.77 28.23 -14.53
N SER A 67 -14.60 28.77 -14.84
CA SER A 67 -13.31 28.39 -14.22
C SER A 67 -13.32 28.50 -12.69
N GLN A 68 -14.00 29.51 -12.14
CA GLN A 68 -14.16 29.69 -10.69
C GLN A 68 -14.97 28.56 -10.04
N ILE A 69 -16.06 28.13 -10.66
CA ILE A 69 -16.91 27.03 -10.16
C ILE A 69 -16.14 25.70 -10.22
N LEU A 70 -15.40 25.47 -11.31
CA LEU A 70 -14.54 24.30 -11.45
C LEU A 70 -13.47 24.28 -10.35
N THR A 71 -12.80 25.41 -10.12
CA THR A 71 -11.73 25.55 -9.12
C THR A 71 -12.24 25.25 -7.71
N THR A 72 -13.33 25.89 -7.29
CA THR A 72 -13.92 25.71 -5.96
C THR A 72 -14.34 24.28 -5.72
N ARG A 73 -15.00 23.64 -6.70
CA ARG A 73 -15.45 22.26 -6.60
C ARG A 73 -14.28 21.27 -6.48
N LEU A 74 -13.24 21.45 -7.29
CA LEU A 74 -12.06 20.58 -7.25
C LEU A 74 -11.25 20.77 -5.95
N ALA A 75 -11.18 22.00 -5.43
CA ALA A 75 -10.51 22.28 -4.17
C ALA A 75 -11.28 21.65 -3.00
N GLN A 76 -12.62 21.76 -2.99
CA GLN A 76 -13.44 21.11 -1.99
C GLN A 76 -13.25 19.59 -1.99
N ARG A 77 -13.15 18.94 -3.17
CA ARG A 77 -12.85 17.50 -3.25
C ARG A 77 -11.51 17.12 -2.62
N LEU A 78 -10.46 17.92 -2.81
CA LEU A 78 -9.16 17.65 -2.19
C LEU A 78 -9.21 17.83 -0.66
N HIS A 79 -9.99 18.80 -0.18
CA HIS A 79 -10.26 18.94 1.25
C HIS A 79 -10.97 17.70 1.79
N ASP A 80 -12.01 17.21 1.11
CA ASP A 80 -12.85 16.12 1.60
C ASP A 80 -12.15 14.75 1.52
N ASN A 81 -11.42 14.46 0.43
CA ASN A 81 -10.79 13.15 0.21
C ASN A 81 -9.42 13.00 0.91
N LEU A 82 -8.71 14.10 1.15
CA LEU A 82 -7.33 14.09 1.66
C LEU A 82 -7.14 14.92 2.93
N GLY A 83 -8.19 15.59 3.43
CA GLY A 83 -8.13 16.42 4.63
C GLY A 83 -7.34 17.73 4.47
N PHE A 84 -7.00 18.13 3.24
CA PHE A 84 -6.19 19.33 3.02
C PHE A 84 -6.92 20.59 3.44
N ASP A 85 -6.27 21.53 4.12
CA ASP A 85 -6.90 22.81 4.43
C ASP A 85 -7.37 23.52 3.15
N LYS A 86 -8.42 24.34 3.26
CA LYS A 86 -9.07 24.95 2.09
C LYS A 86 -8.10 25.78 1.24
N ASN A 87 -7.09 26.42 1.84
CA ASN A 87 -6.11 27.22 1.09
C ASN A 87 -5.10 26.32 0.36
N LEU A 88 -4.69 25.21 0.99
CA LEU A 88 -3.80 24.21 0.40
C LEU A 88 -4.46 23.46 -0.75
N ALA A 89 -5.70 23.04 -0.56
CA ALA A 89 -6.51 22.42 -1.58
C ALA A 89 -6.73 23.36 -2.78
N LEU A 90 -7.04 24.63 -2.51
CA LEU A 90 -7.19 25.65 -3.54
C LEU A 90 -5.88 25.89 -4.31
N TRP A 91 -4.76 26.02 -3.59
CA TRP A 91 -3.45 26.20 -4.19
C TRP A 91 -3.10 25.04 -5.12
N ALA A 92 -3.40 23.80 -4.74
CA ALA A 92 -3.14 22.61 -5.54
C ALA A 92 -3.87 22.65 -6.88
N VAL A 93 -5.17 22.98 -6.85
CA VAL A 93 -6.01 23.06 -8.05
C VAL A 93 -5.55 24.20 -8.96
N GLN A 94 -5.21 25.36 -8.39
CA GLN A 94 -4.67 26.49 -9.13
C GLN A 94 -3.35 26.16 -9.82
N SER A 95 -2.49 25.35 -9.20
CA SER A 95 -1.24 24.88 -9.81
C SER A 95 -1.52 24.09 -11.10
N TRP A 96 -2.47 23.15 -11.06
CA TRP A 96 -2.86 22.37 -12.26
C TRP A 96 -3.58 23.21 -13.32
N LEU A 97 -4.36 24.22 -12.93
CA LEU A 97 -5.00 25.17 -13.87
C LEU A 97 -3.98 26.04 -14.60
N THR A 98 -2.97 26.51 -13.88
CA THR A 98 -1.86 27.30 -14.45
C THR A 98 -1.10 26.48 -15.49
N VAL A 99 -0.81 25.22 -15.17
CA VAL A 99 -0.20 24.27 -16.10
C VAL A 99 -1.07 24.10 -17.34
N SER A 100 -2.37 23.83 -17.19
CA SER A 100 -3.29 23.60 -18.34
C SER A 100 -3.38 24.79 -19.29
N ASN A 101 -3.40 26.01 -18.74
CA ASN A 101 -3.40 27.24 -19.55
C ASN A 101 -2.10 27.44 -20.35
N SER A 102 -1.00 26.82 -19.92
CA SER A 102 0.31 26.91 -20.57
C SER A 102 0.49 25.93 -21.75
N PHE A 103 -0.47 25.03 -22.00
CA PHE A 103 -0.47 24.13 -23.17
C PHE A 103 -1.44 24.60 -24.25
N PRO A 104 -1.13 24.45 -25.55
CA PRO A 104 -2.10 24.66 -26.62
C PRO A 104 -3.21 23.59 -26.62
N PRO A 105 -4.41 23.86 -27.16
CA PRO A 105 -5.59 23.01 -27.01
C PRO A 105 -5.42 21.56 -27.43
N HIS A 106 -4.52 21.28 -28.38
CA HIS A 106 -4.22 19.95 -28.91
C HIS A 106 -3.14 19.17 -28.13
N GLN A 107 -2.46 19.83 -27.16
CA GLN A 107 -1.50 19.19 -26.24
C GLN A 107 -2.05 19.06 -24.81
N ARG A 108 -3.17 19.73 -24.52
CA ARG A 108 -3.98 19.49 -23.32
C ARG A 108 -4.54 18.08 -23.46
N PHE A 109 -4.14 17.18 -22.56
CA PHE A 109 -4.60 15.81 -22.26
C PHE A 109 -5.46 15.15 -23.37
N ILE A 110 -5.15 13.93 -23.81
CA ILE A 110 -6.05 13.16 -24.69
C ILE A 110 -6.61 12.01 -23.84
N PRO A 111 -7.93 11.89 -23.63
CA PRO A 111 -8.47 10.91 -22.71
C PRO A 111 -8.71 9.60 -23.46
N GLU A 112 -8.10 8.50 -23.00
CA GLU A 112 -8.65 7.17 -23.28
C GLU A 112 -9.56 6.72 -22.11
N ARG A 113 -10.72 6.20 -22.50
CA ARG A 113 -11.85 5.80 -21.65
C ARG A 113 -11.74 4.30 -21.37
N PRO A 114 -12.15 3.81 -20.19
CA PRO A 114 -13.55 3.39 -20.08
C PRO A 114 -14.29 4.02 -18.89
N LYS A 115 -15.58 3.72 -18.83
CA LYS A 115 -16.66 4.57 -18.34
C LYS A 115 -17.33 3.94 -17.12
N HIS A 116 -17.45 4.77 -16.07
CA HIS A 116 -18.42 4.76 -14.95
C HIS A 116 -18.25 3.63 -13.88
N LEU A 117 -18.09 3.84 -12.56
CA LEU A 117 -18.74 4.66 -11.49
C LEU A 117 -20.17 4.18 -11.13
N PRO A 118 -20.65 4.33 -9.88
CA PRO A 118 -20.22 3.66 -8.63
C PRO A 118 -21.42 3.23 -7.73
N VAL A 119 -21.33 2.23 -6.84
CA VAL A 119 -22.33 2.15 -5.74
C VAL A 119 -21.71 1.62 -4.43
N LEU A 120 -21.99 2.36 -3.35
CA LEU A 120 -21.71 2.07 -1.94
C LEU A 120 -22.55 0.92 -1.41
N PHE A 121 -21.97 0.05 -0.58
CA PHE A 121 -22.73 -0.81 0.32
C PHE A 121 -22.35 -0.59 1.78
N GLN A 122 -23.40 -0.55 2.61
CA GLN A 122 -23.33 -0.55 4.06
C GLN A 122 -23.20 -1.98 4.58
N SER A 123 -22.41 -2.08 5.65
CA SER A 123 -22.11 -3.25 6.47
C SER A 123 -23.33 -4.09 6.85
N LEU A 124 -23.17 -5.41 6.93
CA LEU A 124 -23.80 -6.24 7.95
C LEU A 124 -22.97 -7.51 8.23
N GLN A 125 -23.04 -7.90 9.50
CA GLN A 125 -22.13 -8.76 10.25
C GLN A 125 -22.21 -10.25 9.93
N SER A 126 -21.09 -10.93 10.22
CA SER A 126 -20.83 -12.36 10.20
C SER A 126 -21.72 -13.18 11.12
N HIS A 127 -22.04 -14.42 10.74
CA HIS A 127 -22.23 -15.55 11.66
C HIS A 127 -22.03 -16.92 10.94
N PRO A 128 -21.76 -17.99 11.70
CA PRO A 128 -20.78 -19.03 11.34
C PRO A 128 -21.37 -20.25 10.62
N THR A 129 -20.46 -20.98 9.99
CA THR A 129 -20.60 -22.32 9.43
C THR A 129 -21.14 -23.33 10.44
N PRO A 130 -22.00 -24.29 10.02
CA PRO A 130 -22.17 -25.54 10.74
C PRO A 130 -21.54 -26.71 9.98
N THR A 131 -20.81 -27.49 10.78
CA THR A 131 -20.27 -28.81 10.51
C THR A 131 -21.36 -29.82 10.13
N SER A 132 -21.02 -30.60 9.10
CA SER A 132 -21.56 -31.89 8.69
C SER A 132 -22.22 -32.71 9.81
N THR A 133 -23.48 -33.08 9.60
CA THR A 133 -24.06 -34.32 10.15
C THR A 133 -24.88 -34.97 9.05
N GLN A 134 -24.46 -36.18 8.66
CA GLN A 134 -25.08 -36.99 7.61
C GLN A 134 -26.52 -37.39 7.97
N LEU A 135 -27.40 -37.35 6.95
CA LEU A 135 -28.70 -38.03 6.89
C LEU A 135 -28.80 -38.72 5.50
N PRO A 136 -29.68 -39.74 5.37
CA PRO A 136 -29.33 -41.02 4.75
C PRO A 136 -29.48 -41.09 3.22
N GLU A 137 -28.73 -42.02 2.63
CA GLU A 137 -28.90 -42.52 1.26
C GLU A 137 -30.33 -43.07 1.07
N GLU A 138 -31.18 -42.30 0.41
CA GLU A 138 -32.28 -42.86 -0.38
C GLU A 138 -31.94 -42.71 -1.86
N SER A 139 -31.78 -43.86 -2.50
CA SER A 139 -31.55 -44.01 -3.93
C SER A 139 -32.73 -43.49 -4.74
N LEU A 140 -32.63 -42.25 -5.22
CA LEU A 140 -33.23 -41.88 -6.50
C LEU A 140 -32.17 -42.10 -7.56
N THR A 141 -32.36 -43.10 -8.43
CA THR A 141 -31.63 -43.16 -9.71
C THR A 141 -31.91 -41.86 -10.46
N THR A 142 -31.02 -40.89 -10.29
CA THR A 142 -31.23 -39.52 -10.74
C THR A 142 -30.76 -39.43 -12.17
N GLN A 143 -31.71 -39.48 -13.10
CA GLN A 143 -31.42 -39.41 -14.53
C GLN A 143 -30.99 -37.99 -14.88
N PHE A 144 -29.71 -37.83 -15.22
CA PHE A 144 -29.24 -36.63 -15.88
C PHE A 144 -29.80 -36.58 -17.30
N MET A 145 -30.41 -35.46 -17.67
CA MET A 145 -30.76 -35.22 -19.07
C MET A 145 -29.56 -34.64 -19.82
N THR A 146 -29.47 -34.92 -21.11
CA THR A 146 -28.49 -34.26 -21.99
C THR A 146 -29.11 -33.01 -22.59
N LEU A 147 -28.51 -31.85 -22.34
CA LEU A 147 -28.89 -30.57 -22.94
C LEU A 147 -28.27 -30.43 -24.36
N PRO A 148 -28.76 -29.49 -25.19
CA PRO A 148 -28.25 -29.31 -26.57
C PRO A 148 -26.75 -29.02 -26.70
N ASP A 149 -26.10 -28.55 -25.63
CA ASP A 149 -24.66 -28.31 -25.54
C ASP A 149 -23.85 -29.57 -25.12
N ASN A 150 -24.48 -30.74 -25.08
CA ASN A 150 -23.96 -32.01 -24.57
C ASN A 150 -23.64 -32.03 -23.07
N SER A 151 -23.98 -30.98 -22.33
CA SER A 151 -23.88 -31.01 -20.87
C SER A 151 -24.96 -31.93 -20.29
N ARG A 152 -24.66 -32.48 -19.13
CA ARG A 152 -25.56 -33.31 -18.34
C ARG A 152 -26.18 -32.46 -17.24
N TYR A 153 -27.51 -32.37 -17.21
CA TYR A 153 -28.24 -31.57 -16.23
C TYR A 153 -29.17 -32.41 -15.37
N GLN A 154 -29.27 -32.04 -14.11
CA GLN A 154 -30.22 -32.57 -13.14
C GLN A 154 -30.81 -31.39 -12.36
N GLY A 155 -32.13 -31.20 -12.42
CA GLY A 155 -32.81 -30.11 -11.72
C GLY A 155 -34.17 -29.81 -12.34
N GLU A 156 -34.79 -28.72 -11.89
CA GLU A 156 -36.10 -28.30 -12.41
C GLU A 156 -35.94 -27.71 -13.82
N LEU A 157 -37.00 -27.83 -14.63
CA LEU A 157 -37.06 -27.23 -15.96
C LEU A 157 -38.27 -26.32 -16.07
N HIS A 158 -38.09 -25.20 -16.77
CA HIS A 158 -39.18 -24.34 -17.21
C HIS A 158 -39.01 -24.08 -18.70
N ASP A 159 -40.04 -24.39 -19.49
CA ASP A 159 -40.02 -24.32 -20.97
C ASP A 159 -38.81 -25.04 -21.61
N GLY A 160 -38.45 -26.21 -21.05
CA GLY A 160 -37.32 -27.02 -21.53
C GLY A 160 -35.93 -26.46 -21.22
N LYS A 161 -35.85 -25.42 -20.36
CA LYS A 161 -34.58 -24.83 -19.91
C LYS A 161 -34.37 -25.06 -18.42
N PRO A 162 -33.11 -25.21 -17.96
CA PRO A 162 -32.77 -25.23 -16.53
C PRO A 162 -33.42 -24.09 -15.75
N HIS A 163 -34.06 -24.43 -14.64
CA HIS A 163 -34.73 -23.49 -13.73
C HIS A 163 -34.61 -24.00 -12.30
N GLY A 164 -34.71 -23.11 -11.30
CA GLY A 164 -34.62 -23.53 -9.90
C GLY A 164 -33.24 -24.11 -9.56
N ASN A 165 -33.15 -24.94 -8.51
CA ASN A 165 -31.88 -25.56 -8.16
C ASN A 165 -31.55 -26.71 -9.11
N GLY A 166 -30.28 -26.82 -9.51
CA GLY A 166 -29.82 -27.94 -10.29
C GLY A 166 -28.30 -28.09 -10.33
N ILE A 167 -27.87 -29.19 -10.92
CA ILE A 167 -26.48 -29.55 -11.16
C ILE A 167 -26.30 -29.70 -12.67
N GLN A 168 -25.30 -29.02 -13.22
CA GLN A 168 -24.91 -29.14 -14.62
C GLN A 168 -23.44 -29.54 -14.71
N ILE A 169 -23.16 -30.62 -15.42
CA ILE A 169 -21.83 -31.16 -15.65
C ILE A 169 -21.53 -31.04 -17.15
N TYR A 170 -20.52 -30.25 -17.49
CA TYR A 170 -20.13 -29.98 -18.86
C TYR A 170 -19.11 -31.01 -19.37
N PRO A 171 -18.99 -31.23 -20.69
CA PRO A 171 -18.08 -32.24 -21.25
C PRO A 171 -16.59 -31.99 -20.95
N ASP A 172 -16.21 -30.73 -20.70
CA ASP A 172 -14.86 -30.32 -20.28
C ASP A 172 -14.57 -30.60 -18.79
N GLY A 173 -15.53 -31.18 -18.06
CA GLY A 173 -15.42 -31.47 -16.63
C GLY A 173 -15.74 -30.26 -15.74
N TYR A 174 -16.08 -29.10 -16.30
CA TYR A 174 -16.62 -27.99 -15.52
C TYR A 174 -17.98 -28.39 -14.93
N GLN A 175 -18.14 -28.19 -13.63
CA GLN A 175 -19.38 -28.49 -12.93
C GLN A 175 -19.92 -27.23 -12.29
N TYR A 176 -21.24 -27.04 -12.38
CA TYR A 176 -21.96 -26.03 -11.62
C TYR A 176 -23.09 -26.68 -10.83
N GLU A 177 -23.23 -26.29 -9.58
CA GLU A 177 -24.36 -26.64 -8.71
C GLU A 177 -24.94 -25.36 -8.14
N GLY A 178 -26.23 -25.11 -8.37
CA GLY A 178 -26.88 -23.93 -7.83
C GLY A 178 -28.15 -23.55 -8.56
N MET A 179 -28.52 -22.29 -8.39
CA MET A 179 -29.75 -21.73 -8.91
C MET A 179 -29.64 -21.42 -10.42
N PHE A 180 -30.69 -21.78 -11.15
CA PHE A 180 -30.88 -21.49 -12.56
C PHE A 180 -32.14 -20.65 -12.77
N TYR A 181 -32.08 -19.74 -13.74
CA TYR A 181 -33.23 -19.02 -14.24
C TYR A 181 -33.18 -18.96 -15.76
N GLN A 182 -34.18 -19.58 -16.41
CA GLN A 182 -34.31 -19.56 -17.88
C GLN A 182 -33.05 -20.08 -18.61
N GLY A 183 -32.41 -21.11 -18.05
CA GLY A 183 -31.20 -21.73 -18.58
C GLY A 183 -29.90 -21.04 -18.20
N GLN A 184 -29.95 -19.98 -17.39
CA GLN A 184 -28.75 -19.26 -16.94
C GLN A 184 -28.49 -19.51 -15.46
N ARG A 185 -27.21 -19.67 -15.09
CA ARG A 185 -26.77 -19.69 -13.68
C ARG A 185 -27.04 -18.33 -13.05
N GLN A 186 -27.71 -18.32 -11.92
CA GLN A 186 -28.15 -17.11 -11.23
C GLN A 186 -28.29 -17.36 -9.74
N GLY A 187 -28.11 -16.35 -8.88
CA GLY A 187 -28.20 -16.54 -7.43
C GLY A 187 -27.02 -17.34 -6.89
N ASN A 188 -27.19 -18.00 -5.75
CA ASN A 188 -26.10 -18.75 -5.13
C ASN A 188 -25.78 -20.03 -5.90
N GLY A 189 -24.50 -20.34 -6.01
CA GLY A 189 -24.04 -21.60 -6.56
C GLY A 189 -22.56 -21.86 -6.27
N LYS A 190 -22.13 -23.02 -6.75
CA LYS A 190 -20.78 -23.54 -6.66
C LYS A 190 -20.33 -23.94 -8.04
N GLU A 191 -19.07 -23.69 -8.35
CA GLU A 191 -18.46 -24.26 -9.54
C GLU A 191 -17.11 -24.88 -9.24
N ASP A 192 -16.85 -25.96 -9.98
CA ASP A 192 -15.59 -26.69 -9.95
C ASP A 192 -15.05 -26.73 -11.38
N THR A 193 -13.81 -26.30 -11.53
CA THR A 193 -13.10 -26.36 -12.82
C THR A 193 -12.24 -27.63 -12.88
N GLN A 194 -11.99 -28.15 -14.08
CA GLN A 194 -11.07 -29.28 -14.26
C GLN A 194 -9.64 -28.96 -13.80
N THR A 195 -9.27 -27.67 -13.78
CA THR A 195 -7.97 -27.18 -13.30
C THR A 195 -7.84 -27.18 -11.77
N GLY A 196 -8.90 -27.53 -11.04
CA GLY A 196 -8.89 -27.61 -9.57
C GLY A 196 -9.23 -26.29 -8.86
N GLU A 197 -9.67 -25.26 -9.58
CA GLU A 197 -10.25 -24.07 -8.96
C GLU A 197 -11.69 -24.36 -8.53
N HIS A 198 -12.05 -23.92 -7.33
CA HIS A 198 -13.38 -24.04 -6.75
C HIS A 198 -13.90 -22.66 -6.38
N TYR A 199 -15.09 -22.29 -6.85
CA TYR A 199 -15.75 -21.05 -6.46
C TYR A 199 -17.10 -21.34 -5.80
N GLU A 200 -17.34 -20.72 -4.66
CA GLU A 200 -18.63 -20.71 -3.99
C GLU A 200 -19.07 -19.26 -3.81
N GLY A 201 -20.23 -18.90 -4.35
CA GLY A 201 -20.70 -17.52 -4.28
C GLY A 201 -21.90 -17.25 -5.17
N GLU A 202 -22.16 -15.97 -5.40
CA GLU A 202 -23.29 -15.55 -6.23
C GLU A 202 -22.94 -15.63 -7.72
N PHE A 203 -23.98 -15.81 -8.52
CA PHE A 203 -23.96 -15.83 -9.97
C PHE A 203 -25.03 -14.93 -10.52
N TYR A 204 -24.75 -14.31 -11.67
CA TYR A 204 -25.75 -13.59 -12.44
C TYR A 204 -25.47 -13.78 -13.92
N ALA A 205 -26.48 -14.23 -14.66
CA ALA A 205 -26.40 -14.44 -16.10
C ALA A 205 -25.14 -15.25 -16.53
N ASN A 206 -24.93 -16.41 -15.88
CA ASN A 206 -23.78 -17.31 -16.11
C ASN A 206 -22.41 -16.82 -15.63
N GLN A 207 -22.32 -15.71 -14.90
CA GLN A 207 -21.04 -15.16 -14.45
C GLN A 207 -20.98 -15.10 -12.92
N ARG A 208 -19.79 -15.33 -12.35
CA ARG A 208 -19.53 -15.06 -10.93
C ARG A 208 -19.89 -13.60 -10.64
N HIS A 209 -20.65 -13.38 -9.58
CA HIS A 209 -21.17 -12.08 -9.21
C HIS A 209 -21.24 -11.97 -7.70
N GLY A 210 -21.49 -10.77 -7.17
CA GLY A 210 -21.76 -10.56 -5.75
C GLY A 210 -20.62 -11.05 -4.87
N LYS A 211 -20.94 -11.58 -3.69
CA LYS A 211 -19.92 -12.15 -2.79
C LYS A 211 -19.58 -13.56 -3.21
N GLY A 212 -18.30 -13.91 -3.10
CA GLY A 212 -17.84 -15.26 -3.30
C GLY A 212 -16.48 -15.52 -2.70
N MET A 213 -16.14 -16.80 -2.64
CA MET A 213 -14.84 -17.32 -2.28
C MET A 213 -14.31 -18.12 -3.47
N LEU A 214 -13.13 -17.76 -3.96
CA LEU A 214 -12.40 -18.57 -4.93
C LEU A 214 -11.24 -19.26 -4.23
N THR A 215 -11.20 -20.58 -4.30
CA THR A 215 -10.03 -21.39 -4.01
C THR A 215 -9.31 -21.70 -5.31
N LEU A 216 -8.06 -21.26 -5.41
CA LEU A 216 -7.19 -21.51 -6.55
C LEU A 216 -6.68 -22.96 -6.52
N ALA A 217 -6.20 -23.45 -7.66
CA ALA A 217 -5.66 -24.81 -7.79
C ALA A 217 -4.47 -25.10 -6.85
N ASN A 218 -3.74 -24.07 -6.42
CA ASN A 218 -2.65 -24.21 -5.47
C ASN A 218 -3.14 -24.35 -4.01
N GLY A 219 -4.44 -24.22 -3.74
CA GLY A 219 -5.09 -24.30 -2.44
C GLY A 219 -5.22 -22.97 -1.69
N ASP A 220 -4.63 -21.88 -2.20
CA ASP A 220 -4.88 -20.55 -1.65
C ASP A 220 -6.32 -20.15 -1.95
N SER A 221 -6.96 -19.48 -1.01
CA SER A 221 -8.33 -18.99 -1.21
C SER A 221 -8.42 -17.50 -0.95
N TYR A 222 -9.30 -16.86 -1.69
CA TYR A 222 -9.63 -15.48 -1.47
C TYR A 222 -11.13 -15.26 -1.49
N SER A 223 -11.59 -14.48 -0.52
CA SER A 223 -12.98 -14.05 -0.41
C SER A 223 -13.11 -12.58 -0.71
N GLY A 224 -14.16 -12.21 -1.45
CA GLY A 224 -14.51 -10.82 -1.71
C GLY A 224 -15.61 -10.71 -2.77
N GLU A 225 -15.65 -9.56 -3.44
CA GLU A 225 -16.68 -9.29 -4.44
C GLU A 225 -16.26 -9.68 -5.85
N PHE A 226 -17.21 -10.20 -6.62
CA PHE A 226 -17.07 -10.58 -8.01
C PHE A 226 -18.04 -9.74 -8.86
N THR A 227 -17.55 -9.24 -9.98
CA THR A 227 -18.39 -8.53 -10.96
C THR A 227 -18.01 -8.99 -12.36
N HIS A 228 -19.02 -9.32 -13.16
CA HIS A 228 -18.84 -9.83 -14.53
C HIS A 228 -17.88 -11.03 -14.64
N GLY A 229 -17.89 -11.94 -13.65
CA GLY A 229 -16.99 -13.09 -13.62
C GLY A 229 -15.61 -12.82 -13.03
N HIS A 230 -15.25 -11.57 -12.78
CA HIS A 230 -13.93 -11.17 -12.29
C HIS A 230 -13.97 -10.72 -10.83
N PHE A 231 -12.91 -11.04 -10.08
CA PHE A 231 -12.72 -10.50 -8.76
C PHE A 231 -12.58 -8.97 -8.83
N ASN A 232 -13.32 -8.27 -7.98
CA ASN A 232 -13.34 -6.83 -7.97
C ASN A 232 -12.17 -6.29 -7.11
N GLU A 233 -10.99 -6.17 -7.73
CA GLU A 233 -9.82 -5.57 -7.08
C GLU A 233 -10.04 -4.10 -6.67
N SER A 234 -11.05 -3.45 -7.23
CA SER A 234 -11.34 -2.03 -6.99
C SER A 234 -12.25 -1.75 -5.78
N THR A 235 -12.86 -2.77 -5.17
CA THR A 235 -13.67 -2.61 -3.93
C THR A 235 -12.88 -2.82 -2.64
N GLY A 236 -11.57 -3.07 -2.74
CA GLY A 236 -10.61 -2.54 -1.75
C GLY A 236 -10.25 -3.45 -0.59
N THR A 237 -10.87 -4.61 -0.39
CA THR A 237 -10.37 -5.59 0.59
C THR A 237 -10.66 -7.02 0.16
N ALA A 238 -9.63 -7.87 0.19
CA ALA A 238 -9.75 -9.31 0.09
C ALA A 238 -9.29 -9.94 1.40
N VAL A 239 -9.89 -11.07 1.76
CA VAL A 239 -9.31 -11.96 2.76
C VAL A 239 -8.62 -13.09 2.01
N LEU A 240 -7.29 -13.16 2.08
CA LEU A 240 -6.49 -14.25 1.52
C LEU A 240 -6.17 -15.24 2.65
N HIS A 241 -6.52 -16.50 2.47
CA HIS A 241 -6.04 -17.59 3.31
C HIS A 241 -5.00 -18.38 2.53
N PHE A 242 -3.78 -18.37 3.06
CA PHE A 242 -2.67 -19.11 2.49
C PHE A 242 -2.57 -20.49 3.13
N LEU A 243 -2.08 -21.47 2.37
CA LEU A 243 -1.94 -22.86 2.81
C LEU A 243 -1.06 -23.06 4.06
N ASP A 244 -0.15 -22.11 4.32
CA ASP A 244 0.71 -22.10 5.51
C ASP A 244 0.02 -21.52 6.76
N GLY A 245 -1.28 -21.24 6.68
CA GLY A 245 -2.09 -20.71 7.77
C GLY A 245 -1.99 -19.19 7.95
N LYS A 246 -1.23 -18.49 7.10
CA LYS A 246 -1.25 -17.02 7.09
C LYS A 246 -2.59 -16.51 6.59
N CYS A 247 -3.00 -15.38 7.15
CA CYS A 247 -4.22 -14.68 6.76
C CYS A 247 -3.85 -13.24 6.41
N TYR A 248 -4.22 -12.80 5.21
CA TYR A 248 -4.13 -11.41 4.81
C TYR A 248 -5.53 -10.81 4.70
N GLU A 249 -5.71 -9.63 5.26
CA GLU A 249 -6.92 -8.83 5.09
C GLU A 249 -6.50 -7.45 4.61
N GLY A 250 -6.93 -7.05 3.41
CA GLY A 250 -6.59 -5.73 2.90
C GLY A 250 -6.73 -5.62 1.40
N GLU A 251 -6.28 -4.49 0.89
CA GLU A 251 -6.25 -4.21 -0.55
C GLU A 251 -5.43 -5.28 -1.28
N THR A 252 -5.84 -5.67 -2.48
CA THR A 252 -5.10 -6.62 -3.31
C THR A 252 -4.98 -6.12 -4.72
N ARG A 253 -3.95 -6.61 -5.41
CA ARG A 253 -3.74 -6.39 -6.84
C ARG A 253 -3.13 -7.64 -7.45
N GLU A 254 -3.68 -8.12 -8.55
CA GLU A 254 -3.24 -9.35 -9.22
C GLU A 254 -3.12 -10.53 -8.23
N HIS A 255 -4.14 -10.68 -7.37
CA HIS A 255 -4.23 -11.71 -6.30
C HIS A 255 -3.15 -11.64 -5.20
N GLN A 256 -2.45 -10.51 -5.06
CA GLN A 256 -1.41 -10.32 -4.03
C GLN A 256 -1.73 -9.13 -3.12
N PRO A 257 -1.22 -9.14 -1.87
CA PRO A 257 -1.28 -7.97 -0.99
C PRO A 257 -0.70 -6.71 -1.66
N HIS A 258 -1.45 -5.61 -1.64
CA HIS A 258 -1.07 -4.33 -2.21
C HIS A 258 -1.84 -3.21 -1.52
N GLY A 259 -1.31 -2.01 -1.33
CA GLY A 259 -2.04 -0.95 -0.63
C GLY A 259 -2.09 -1.21 0.89
N GLN A 260 -3.14 -0.80 1.59
CA GLN A 260 -3.23 -1.03 3.04
C GLN A 260 -3.72 -2.46 3.34
N GLY A 261 -3.12 -3.09 4.34
CA GLY A 261 -3.60 -4.37 4.81
C GLY A 261 -2.97 -4.84 6.10
N LYS A 262 -3.43 -6.02 6.53
CA LYS A 262 -2.98 -6.72 7.71
C LYS A 262 -2.66 -8.16 7.37
N LEU A 263 -1.43 -8.57 7.64
CA LEU A 263 -0.98 -9.96 7.53
C LEU A 263 -0.80 -10.55 8.92
N SER A 264 -1.48 -11.65 9.19
CA SER A 264 -1.43 -12.37 10.47
C SER A 264 -0.84 -13.76 10.26
N TYR A 265 0.03 -14.18 11.18
CA TYR A 265 0.71 -15.46 11.14
C TYR A 265 0.22 -16.38 12.27
N PRO A 266 0.21 -17.71 12.10
CA PRO A 266 -0.21 -18.66 13.13
C PRO A 266 0.59 -18.59 14.45
N ASN A 267 1.83 -18.10 14.39
CA ASN A 267 2.70 -17.94 15.55
C ASN A 267 2.42 -16.66 16.37
N GLY A 268 1.38 -15.89 16.00
CA GLY A 268 1.01 -14.62 16.63
C GLY A 268 1.77 -13.40 16.10
N GLU A 269 2.70 -13.57 15.16
CA GLU A 269 3.29 -12.44 14.44
C GLU A 269 2.22 -11.75 13.58
N SER A 270 2.28 -10.42 13.48
CA SER A 270 1.41 -9.67 12.59
C SER A 270 2.09 -8.41 12.06
N TYR A 271 1.74 -8.05 10.83
CA TYR A 271 2.10 -6.79 10.20
C TYR A 271 0.83 -6.06 9.76
N GLU A 272 0.74 -4.77 10.05
CA GLU A 272 -0.36 -3.90 9.63
C GLU A 272 0.23 -2.63 9.03
N GLY A 273 -0.07 -2.34 7.78
CA GLY A 273 0.50 -1.21 7.06
C GLY A 273 0.44 -1.35 5.55
N GLU A 274 1.33 -0.64 4.86
CA GLU A 274 1.38 -0.61 3.41
C GLU A 274 2.06 -1.84 2.80
N PHE A 275 1.47 -2.36 1.73
CA PHE A 275 2.00 -3.44 0.90
C PHE A 275 2.26 -2.94 -0.52
N TRP A 276 3.33 -3.46 -1.13
CA TRP A 276 3.60 -3.29 -2.55
C TRP A 276 4.06 -4.63 -3.13
N GLU A 277 3.25 -5.21 -4.02
CA GLU A 277 3.53 -6.50 -4.69
C GLU A 277 3.87 -7.60 -3.67
N GLY A 278 3.02 -7.74 -2.64
CA GLY A 278 3.18 -8.73 -1.57
C GLY A 278 4.19 -8.38 -0.47
N ALA A 279 5.00 -7.33 -0.63
CA ALA A 279 6.02 -6.96 0.33
C ALA A 279 5.59 -5.81 1.26
N TYR A 280 6.02 -5.83 2.53
CA TYR A 280 5.88 -4.69 3.44
C TYR A 280 6.61 -3.47 2.84
N HIS A 281 5.90 -2.36 2.78
CA HIS A 281 6.33 -1.11 2.19
C HIS A 281 5.81 0.07 3.04
N GLY A 282 6.22 1.30 2.71
CA GLY A 282 5.65 2.51 3.32
C GLY A 282 5.70 2.50 4.84
N TRP A 283 4.69 3.05 5.50
CA TRP A 283 4.57 2.98 6.96
C TRP A 283 3.85 1.72 7.41
N GLY A 284 4.28 1.13 8.53
CA GLY A 284 3.58 0.00 9.12
C GLY A 284 4.01 -0.33 10.54
N VAL A 285 3.27 -1.25 11.14
CA VAL A 285 3.45 -1.78 12.49
C VAL A 285 3.69 -3.29 12.39
N LEU A 286 4.76 -3.77 13.02
CA LEU A 286 5.13 -5.19 13.07
C LEU A 286 5.20 -5.65 14.53
N HIS A 287 4.32 -6.58 14.89
CA HIS A 287 4.38 -7.33 16.14
C HIS A 287 5.06 -8.67 15.86
N GLN A 288 6.27 -8.88 16.39
CA GLN A 288 7.02 -10.11 16.17
C GLN A 288 6.67 -11.16 17.22
N HIS A 289 6.74 -12.44 16.85
CA HIS A 289 6.43 -13.56 17.76
C HIS A 289 7.33 -13.59 19.02
N ASN A 290 8.50 -12.96 18.98
CA ASN A 290 9.43 -12.88 20.11
C ASN A 290 9.11 -11.74 21.11
N GLY A 291 8.02 -11.01 20.89
CA GLY A 291 7.58 -9.89 21.73
C GLY A 291 8.19 -8.54 21.33
N ASN A 292 9.02 -8.48 20.29
CA ASN A 292 9.47 -7.20 19.74
C ASN A 292 8.33 -6.51 18.99
N TYR A 293 8.37 -5.19 19.02
CA TYR A 293 7.42 -4.30 18.35
C TYR A 293 8.18 -3.28 17.52
N TYR A 294 7.79 -3.10 16.26
CA TYR A 294 8.32 -2.04 15.41
C TYR A 294 7.18 -1.22 14.82
N GLU A 295 7.36 0.09 14.80
CA GLU A 295 6.51 1.03 14.09
C GLU A 295 7.39 1.98 13.29
N GLY A 296 7.16 2.08 11.99
CA GLY A 296 7.91 3.01 11.14
C GLY A 296 7.91 2.58 9.69
N GLU A 297 8.89 3.09 8.96
CA GLU A 297 9.00 2.86 7.53
C GLU A 297 9.54 1.45 7.20
N PHE A 298 9.04 0.90 6.10
CA PHE A 298 9.41 -0.38 5.49
C PHE A 298 9.71 -0.19 4.00
N ARG A 299 10.61 -1.04 3.51
CA ARG A 299 10.89 -1.21 2.09
C ARG A 299 11.34 -2.63 1.83
N ASP A 300 10.67 -3.32 0.90
CA ASP A 300 11.01 -4.67 0.47
C ASP A 300 11.12 -5.65 1.66
N ASN A 301 10.11 -5.66 2.53
CA ASN A 301 10.04 -6.47 3.77
C ASN A 301 11.06 -6.11 4.86
N LYS A 302 11.82 -5.01 4.71
CA LYS A 302 12.85 -4.60 5.68
C LYS A 302 12.52 -3.25 6.28
N ARG A 303 12.79 -3.09 7.58
CA ARG A 303 12.80 -1.78 8.24
C ARG A 303 13.74 -0.83 7.48
N HIS A 304 13.21 0.33 7.13
CA HIS A 304 13.91 1.37 6.36
C HIS A 304 13.46 2.74 6.88
N GLY A 305 14.09 3.84 6.48
CA GLY A 305 13.60 5.17 6.85
C GLY A 305 13.63 5.42 8.35
N TYR A 306 12.69 6.19 8.89
CA TYR A 306 12.58 6.45 10.32
C TYR A 306 11.62 5.47 11.01
N GLY A 307 11.94 5.06 12.24
CA GLY A 307 11.06 4.19 13.02
C GLY A 307 11.43 4.07 14.49
N THR A 308 10.57 3.38 15.23
CA THR A 308 10.74 3.00 16.63
C THR A 308 10.71 1.47 16.75
N LEU A 309 11.73 0.90 17.39
CA LEU A 309 11.80 -0.52 17.73
C LEU A 309 11.83 -0.67 19.24
N ILE A 310 10.86 -1.40 19.79
CA ILE A 310 10.79 -1.79 21.20
C ILE A 310 11.10 -3.28 21.27
N TYR A 311 12.10 -3.63 22.06
CA TYR A 311 12.46 -5.03 22.30
C TYR A 311 11.64 -5.60 23.44
N ALA A 312 11.44 -6.93 23.42
CA ALA A 312 10.79 -7.64 24.51
C ALA A 312 11.47 -7.42 25.89
N ASN A 313 12.77 -7.12 25.91
CA ASN A 313 13.50 -6.81 27.14
C ASN A 313 13.28 -5.37 27.67
N GLY A 314 12.49 -4.55 26.97
CA GLY A 314 12.23 -3.15 27.32
C GLY A 314 13.20 -2.12 26.73
N SER A 315 14.25 -2.56 26.03
CA SER A 315 15.13 -1.64 25.29
C SER A 315 14.36 -1.00 24.14
N ARG A 316 14.67 0.24 23.80
CA ARG A 316 13.99 1.02 22.76
C ARG A 316 14.99 1.75 21.88
N TYR A 317 14.87 1.58 20.57
CA TYR A 317 15.55 2.41 19.58
C TYR A 317 14.54 3.29 18.86
N GLN A 318 14.89 4.56 18.66
CA GLN A 318 14.14 5.49 17.83
C GLN A 318 15.11 6.23 16.92
N GLY A 319 14.94 6.12 15.61
CA GLY A 319 15.87 6.73 14.66
C GLY A 319 15.80 6.09 13.28
N HIS A 320 16.85 6.31 12.50
CA HIS A 320 16.90 5.83 11.12
C HIS A 320 17.33 4.37 11.00
N PHE A 321 16.75 3.69 10.01
CA PHE A 321 17.01 2.31 9.63
C PHE A 321 17.44 2.22 8.17
N ARG A 322 18.34 1.29 7.87
CA ARG A 322 18.69 0.91 6.51
C ARG A 322 18.88 -0.61 6.43
N HIS A 323 18.12 -1.24 5.55
CA HIS A 323 18.12 -2.70 5.33
C HIS A 323 17.98 -3.51 6.64
N GLY A 324 17.12 -3.04 7.55
CA GLY A 324 16.85 -3.71 8.82
C GLY A 324 17.74 -3.31 10.00
N ASN A 325 18.83 -2.57 9.77
CA ASN A 325 19.79 -2.17 10.81
C ASN A 325 19.67 -0.70 11.17
N TYR A 326 20.03 -0.32 12.41
CA TYR A 326 20.20 1.08 12.80
C TYR A 326 21.25 1.74 11.90
N ASN A 327 20.92 2.89 11.32
CA ASN A 327 21.79 3.58 10.38
C ASN A 327 21.43 5.08 10.35
N GLY A 328 22.41 5.97 10.53
CA GLY A 328 22.15 7.41 10.68
C GLY A 328 21.86 7.82 12.13
N GLN A 329 21.23 8.96 12.34
CA GLN A 329 20.95 9.49 13.67
C GLN A 329 19.85 8.68 14.38
N GLY A 330 20.03 8.43 15.68
CA GLY A 330 19.02 7.81 16.53
C GLY A 330 19.35 7.84 18.02
N THR A 331 18.39 7.39 18.81
CA THR A 331 18.50 7.22 20.26
C THR A 331 18.23 5.77 20.63
N LEU A 332 19.17 5.12 21.29
CA LEU A 332 19.02 3.78 21.86
C LEU A 332 18.97 3.86 23.38
N GLN A 333 17.83 3.52 23.97
CA GLN A 333 17.64 3.32 25.40
C GLN A 333 17.73 1.83 25.70
N PHE A 334 18.61 1.47 26.62
CA PHE A 334 18.79 0.10 27.06
C PHE A 334 17.87 -0.21 28.24
N ALA A 335 17.47 -1.47 28.40
CA ALA A 335 16.64 -1.93 29.51
C ALA A 335 17.21 -1.60 30.91
N ASN A 336 18.54 -1.48 31.02
CA ASN A 336 19.21 -1.09 32.26
C ASN A 336 19.16 0.44 32.53
N GLY A 337 18.52 1.24 31.70
CA GLY A 337 18.42 2.69 31.83
C GLY A 337 19.58 3.49 31.22
N SER A 338 20.64 2.84 30.73
CA SER A 338 21.65 3.55 29.93
C SER A 338 21.09 3.98 28.57
N GLN A 339 21.67 5.02 27.97
CA GLN A 339 21.20 5.59 26.71
C GLN A 339 22.37 5.98 25.81
N TYR A 340 22.21 5.81 24.50
CA TYR A 340 23.06 6.41 23.49
C TYR A 340 22.23 7.32 22.58
N ASP A 341 22.69 8.55 22.35
CA ASP A 341 22.16 9.48 21.36
C ASP A 341 23.27 9.82 20.37
N GLY A 342 23.11 9.47 19.10
CA GLY A 342 24.14 9.72 18.12
C GLY A 342 23.92 9.00 16.80
N ASN A 343 25.01 8.91 16.04
CA ASN A 343 25.01 8.26 14.75
C ASN A 343 25.24 6.74 14.88
N PHE A 344 24.61 6.00 13.97
CA PHE A 344 24.69 4.55 13.86
C PHE A 344 25.15 4.15 12.46
N LYS A 345 25.89 3.05 12.39
CA LYS A 345 26.19 2.36 11.13
C LYS A 345 26.09 0.86 11.36
N ASP A 346 25.20 0.22 10.61
CA ASP A 346 24.96 -1.22 10.65
C ASP A 346 24.75 -1.76 12.07
N GLY A 347 23.91 -1.06 12.85
CA GLY A 347 23.58 -1.44 14.22
C GLY A 347 24.59 -1.01 15.29
N LYS A 348 25.72 -0.39 14.91
CA LYS A 348 26.78 0.01 15.84
C LYS A 348 26.85 1.52 16.00
N PHE A 349 27.22 2.00 17.19
CA PHE A 349 27.56 3.40 17.43
C PHE A 349 28.72 3.79 16.49
N ASN A 350 28.52 4.86 15.73
CA ASN A 350 29.46 5.29 14.71
C ASN A 350 29.34 6.81 14.49
N GLY A 351 30.43 7.54 14.36
CA GLY A 351 30.39 9.00 14.26
C GLY A 351 30.11 9.66 15.61
N TYR A 352 29.72 10.93 15.59
CA TYR A 352 29.54 11.67 16.84
C TYR A 352 28.29 11.20 17.61
N GLY A 353 28.42 11.07 18.94
CA GLY A 353 27.32 10.72 19.84
C GLY A 353 27.65 10.87 21.33
N VAL A 354 26.63 10.77 22.17
CA VAL A 354 26.65 10.86 23.62
C VAL A 354 26.07 9.58 24.22
N PHE A 355 26.90 8.84 24.96
CA PHE A 355 26.47 7.73 25.79
C PHE A 355 26.28 8.19 27.24
N ILE A 356 25.15 7.88 27.85
CA ILE A 356 24.84 8.12 29.25
C ILE A 356 24.70 6.75 29.92
N SER A 357 25.63 6.42 30.81
CA SER A 357 25.57 5.18 31.60
C SER A 357 24.42 5.18 32.60
N ILE A 358 24.09 4.02 33.17
CA ILE A 358 23.08 3.88 34.25
C ILE A 358 23.34 4.79 35.46
N ASN A 359 24.60 5.14 35.72
CA ASN A 359 24.98 6.04 36.83
C ASN A 359 24.97 7.53 36.42
N GLY A 360 24.47 7.87 35.23
CA GLY A 360 24.43 9.24 34.71
C GLY A 360 25.75 9.77 34.16
N LYS A 361 26.86 9.01 34.24
CA LYS A 361 28.14 9.41 33.63
C LYS A 361 27.99 9.49 32.11
N GLN A 362 28.36 10.63 31.55
CA GLN A 362 28.31 10.90 30.12
C GLN A 362 29.66 10.65 29.43
N GLN A 363 29.62 10.07 28.24
CA GLN A 363 30.75 9.86 27.34
C GLN A 363 30.36 10.40 25.97
N LYS A 364 31.00 11.51 25.57
CA LYS A 364 30.70 12.22 24.32
C LYS A 364 31.94 12.24 23.43
N GLY A 365 31.77 11.97 22.15
CA GLY A 365 32.86 12.02 21.18
C GLY A 365 32.54 11.26 19.91
N ILE A 366 33.60 10.91 19.16
CA ILE A 366 33.48 10.12 17.93
C ILE A 366 33.50 8.64 18.31
N TRP A 367 32.51 7.89 17.86
CA TRP A 367 32.41 6.46 18.04
C TRP A 367 32.79 5.74 16.76
N GLN A 368 33.44 4.59 16.88
CA GLN A 368 33.69 3.67 15.78
C GLN A 368 33.43 2.26 16.26
N ASN A 369 32.42 1.61 15.67
CA ASN A 369 32.07 0.22 15.97
C ASN A 369 31.84 -0.04 17.47
N ASN A 370 31.03 0.81 18.12
CA ASN A 370 30.73 0.77 19.57
C ASN A 370 31.90 1.18 20.49
N GLN A 371 33.04 1.60 19.96
CA GLN A 371 34.16 2.11 20.74
C GLN A 371 34.25 3.63 20.65
N LEU A 372 34.37 4.31 21.79
CA LEU A 372 34.65 5.74 21.82
C LEU A 372 36.11 5.97 21.42
N LEU A 373 36.31 6.63 20.29
CA LEU A 373 37.59 7.18 19.89
C LEU A 373 37.77 8.51 20.62
N GLU A 374 38.38 8.48 21.80
CA GLU A 374 38.90 9.72 22.39
C GLU A 374 39.91 10.31 21.40
N SER A 375 39.61 11.47 20.84
CA SER A 375 40.64 12.22 20.15
C SER A 375 41.65 12.68 21.19
N LYS A 376 42.89 12.26 21.00
CA LYS A 376 44.14 12.90 21.40
C LYS A 376 44.23 14.37 20.91
N LEU A 377 43.16 15.15 21.08
CA LEU A 377 43.11 16.56 20.68
C LEU A 377 43.90 17.44 21.66
N ASP A 378 44.15 16.97 22.89
CA ASP A 378 44.95 17.69 23.88
C ASP A 378 46.44 17.72 23.52
N GLU A 379 46.99 16.70 22.86
CA GLU A 379 48.42 16.71 22.48
C GLU A 379 48.71 17.66 21.31
N THR A 380 47.77 17.83 20.36
CA THR A 380 48.00 18.68 19.18
C THR A 380 47.82 20.17 19.50
N ILE A 381 46.92 20.51 20.44
CA ILE A 381 46.76 21.88 20.95
C ILE A 381 47.93 22.23 21.89
N ALA A 382 48.43 21.28 22.70
CA ALA A 382 49.62 21.48 23.52
C ALA A 382 50.91 21.70 22.70
N LEU A 383 51.07 21.02 21.56
CA LEU A 383 52.21 21.22 20.65
C LEU A 383 52.13 22.55 19.89
N LYS A 384 50.95 22.98 19.43
CA LYS A 384 50.79 24.29 18.77
C LYS A 384 51.03 25.48 19.71
N ASN A 385 50.67 25.35 20.99
CA ASN A 385 50.93 26.38 22.01
C ASN A 385 52.36 26.36 22.57
N LYS A 386 53.14 25.31 22.29
CA LYS A 386 54.58 25.27 22.59
C LYS A 386 55.40 25.95 21.50
N VAL A 387 55.03 25.79 20.23
CA VAL A 387 55.76 26.40 19.08
C VAL A 387 55.54 27.92 19.01
N SER A 388 54.38 28.44 19.41
CA SER A 388 54.11 29.90 19.43
C SER A 388 54.84 30.66 20.54
N LYS A 389 55.42 29.99 21.54
CA LYS A 389 56.22 30.62 22.60
C LYS A 389 57.72 30.71 22.28
N PHE A 390 58.19 30.13 21.19
CA PHE A 390 59.61 30.16 20.79
C PHE A 390 59.90 31.09 19.60
N SER A 391 58.91 31.73 18.97
CA SER A 391 59.11 32.58 17.78
C SER A 391 59.10 34.09 18.04
N ASP A 392 59.00 34.55 19.29
CA ASP A 392 58.86 35.99 19.60
C ASP A 392 60.04 36.56 20.39
N GLY A 393 61.25 36.13 20.01
CA GLY A 393 62.48 36.64 20.59
C GLY A 393 63.66 36.39 19.67
N THR A 394 63.87 37.26 18.69
CA THR A 394 65.20 37.83 18.39
C THR A 394 65.16 38.91 17.30
N GLU A 395 65.79 40.02 17.67
CA GLU A 395 66.59 40.94 16.85
C GLU A 395 65.91 42.05 16.02
N LYS A 396 65.73 43.17 16.73
CA LYS A 396 66.28 44.46 16.28
C LYS A 396 67.79 44.34 16.07
N ILE A 397 68.31 44.80 14.93
CA ILE A 397 69.25 45.95 14.75
C ILE A 397 69.28 46.28 13.25
#